data_AF-A0AA46V7W3-F1
#
_entry.id   AF-A0AA46V7W3-F1
#
_cell.length_a   1.000
_cell.length_b   1.000
_cell.length_c   1.000
_cell.angle_alpha   90.00
_cell.angle_beta   90.00
_cell.angle_gamma   90.00
#
_symmetry.space_group_name_H-M   'P 1'
#
loop_
_entity.id
_entity.type
_entity.pdbx_description
1 polymer ?
#
loop_
_entity_poly.entity_id
_entity_poly.type
_entity_poly.pdbx_seq_one_letter_code
_entity_poly.pdbx_strand_id
1 'polypeptide(L)'
;MRDALADGGFALAAGALVVLLALLLRGRPTRPWWRARAERSARARRPRELRRAADMAIAAARRAGGPGEPAVVRVAAVRELATGHFGHRSVSHQEAAAALRERYERAGCDRDCVTDAYHRP
;
A
#
# COMPACT_ATOMS: atom_id res chain seq x y z
N MET A 1 35.47 23.37 -49.65
CA MET A 1 35.68 21.89 -49.72
C MET A 1 36.18 21.28 -48.39
N ARG A 2 36.29 22.05 -47.29
CA ARG A 2 36.62 21.54 -45.94
C ARG A 2 35.36 21.33 -45.09
N ASP A 3 34.25 21.96 -45.46
CA ASP A 3 33.00 21.98 -44.69
C ASP A 3 32.19 20.69 -44.84
N ALA A 4 32.15 20.10 -46.04
CA ALA A 4 31.44 18.83 -46.28
C ALA A 4 32.03 17.61 -45.54
N LEU A 5 33.34 17.64 -45.24
CA LEU A 5 34.01 16.61 -44.43
C LEU A 5 33.70 16.79 -42.93
N ALA A 6 33.54 18.03 -42.47
CA ALA A 6 33.12 18.34 -41.11
C ALA A 6 31.67 17.93 -40.88
N ASP A 7 30.78 18.23 -41.84
CA ASP A 7 29.35 17.89 -41.77
C ASP A 7 29.11 16.38 -41.81
N GLY A 8 29.82 15.65 -42.68
CA GLY A 8 29.76 14.18 -42.75
C GLY A 8 30.31 13.50 -41.49
N GLY A 9 31.41 14.03 -40.93
CA GLY A 9 31.97 13.55 -39.67
C GLY A 9 31.05 13.79 -38.47
N PHE A 10 30.37 14.94 -38.44
CA PHE A 10 29.41 15.26 -37.38
C PHE A 10 28.18 14.36 -37.43
N ALA A 11 27.65 14.08 -38.62
CA ALA A 11 26.52 13.18 -38.79
C ALA A 11 26.85 11.75 -38.35
N LEU A 12 28.04 11.24 -38.68
CA LEU A 12 28.51 9.93 -38.24
C LEU A 12 28.75 9.87 -36.74
N ALA A 13 29.36 10.90 -36.16
CA ALA A 13 29.58 10.99 -34.71
C ALA A 13 28.26 11.06 -33.95
N ALA A 14 27.30 11.87 -34.42
CA ALA A 14 25.97 11.97 -33.84
C ALA A 14 25.20 10.64 -33.94
N GLY A 15 25.25 9.98 -35.11
CA GLY A 15 24.66 8.67 -35.31
C GLY A 15 25.27 7.60 -34.39
N ALA A 16 26.60 7.56 -34.28
CA ALA A 16 27.30 6.65 -33.38
C ALA A 16 26.95 6.90 -31.91
N LEU A 17 26.84 8.16 -31.49
CA LEU A 17 26.44 8.55 -30.14
C LEU A 17 25.00 8.08 -29.83
N VAL A 18 24.08 8.26 -30.78
CA VAL A 18 22.68 7.81 -30.64
C VAL A 18 22.61 6.28 -30.52
N VAL A 19 23.36 5.54 -31.33
CA VAL A 19 23.42 4.08 -31.25
C VAL A 19 24.00 3.61 -29.92
N LEU A 20 25.10 4.21 -29.46
CA LEU A 20 25.70 3.93 -28.15
C LEU A 20 24.72 4.21 -27.01
N LEU A 21 24.02 5.35 -27.06
CA LEU A 21 23.02 5.71 -26.06
C LEU A 21 21.84 4.73 -26.07
N ALA A 22 21.36 4.32 -27.25
CA ALA A 22 20.29 3.33 -27.39
C ALA A 22 20.69 1.96 -26.83
N LEU A 23 21.92 1.52 -27.07
CA LEU A 23 22.47 0.27 -26.53
C LEU A 23 22.60 0.32 -24.99
N LEU A 24 23.07 1.45 -24.45
CA LEU A 24 23.17 1.68 -23.00
C LEU A 24 21.79 1.71 -22.32
N LEU A 25 20.76 2.22 -22.99
CA LEU A 25 19.39 2.26 -22.48
C LEU A 25 18.67 0.92 -22.62
N ARG A 26 18.97 0.11 -23.65
CA ARG A 26 18.33 -1.19 -23.90
C ARG A 26 18.63 -2.23 -22.82
N GLY A 27 19.79 -2.12 -22.16
CA GLY A 27 20.19 -3.00 -21.06
C GLY A 27 19.80 -2.50 -19.67
N ARG A 28 19.32 -1.26 -19.52
CA ARG A 28 18.87 -0.75 -18.22
C ARG A 28 17.46 -1.29 -17.96
N PRO A 29 17.22 -2.06 -16.88
CA PRO A 29 15.88 -2.30 -16.40
C PRO A 29 15.35 -0.95 -15.92
N THR A 30 14.76 -0.18 -16.81
CA THR A 30 13.96 1.00 -16.49
C THR A 30 12.75 0.47 -15.75
N ARG A 31 12.91 0.16 -14.46
CA ARG A 31 11.81 -0.19 -13.58
C ARG A 31 10.87 1.01 -13.72
N PRO A 32 9.73 0.87 -14.42
CA PRO A 32 9.04 2.02 -14.96
C PRO A 32 8.68 2.91 -13.77
N TRP A 33 8.97 4.20 -13.88
CA TRP A 33 8.74 5.16 -12.79
C TRP A 33 7.32 5.08 -12.23
N TRP A 34 6.35 4.70 -13.08
CA TRP A 34 4.97 4.37 -12.73
C TRP A 34 4.83 3.25 -11.69
N ARG A 35 5.63 2.18 -11.75
CA ARG A 35 5.65 1.12 -10.72
C ARG A 35 6.16 1.65 -9.39
N ALA A 36 7.23 2.43 -9.38
CA ALA A 36 7.74 3.05 -8.15
C ALA A 36 6.74 4.06 -7.55
N ARG A 37 5.98 4.76 -8.40
CA ARG A 37 4.88 5.64 -7.99
C ARG A 37 3.68 4.87 -7.43
N ALA A 38 3.30 3.77 -8.07
CA ALA A 38 2.22 2.89 -7.64
C ALA A 38 2.55 2.20 -6.31
N GLU A 39 3.79 1.73 -6.12
CA GLU A 39 4.24 1.16 -4.85
C GLU A 39 4.22 2.21 -3.73
N ARG A 40 4.65 3.44 -4.00
CA ARG A 40 4.59 4.54 -3.01
C ARG A 40 3.16 4.91 -2.64
N SER A 41 2.26 5.02 -3.62
CA SER A 41 0.85 5.33 -3.35
C SER A 41 0.16 4.20 -2.59
N ALA A 42 0.44 2.94 -2.91
CA ALA A 42 -0.06 1.77 -2.19
C ALA A 42 0.41 1.75 -0.73
N ARG A 43 1.70 2.03 -0.47
CA ARG A 43 2.23 2.13 0.90
C ARG A 43 1.58 3.26 1.70
N ALA A 44 1.32 4.40 1.06
CA ALA A 44 0.66 5.55 1.71
C ALA A 44 -0.85 5.32 1.97
N ARG A 45 -1.49 4.41 1.23
CA ARG A 45 -2.91 4.05 1.41
C ARG A 45 -3.11 2.98 2.48
N ARG A 46 -2.19 2.02 2.57
CA ARG A 46 -2.22 0.90 3.53
C ARG A 46 -2.65 1.28 4.97
N PRO A 47 -2.07 2.30 5.65
CA PRO A 47 -2.52 2.63 7.00
C PRO A 47 -3.96 3.16 7.05
N ARG A 48 -4.41 3.89 6.00
CA ARG A 48 -5.78 4.40 5.91
C ARG A 48 -6.78 3.26 5.66
N GLU A 49 -6.39 2.30 4.82
CA GLU A 49 -7.18 1.12 4.50
C GLU A 49 -7.32 0.19 5.73
N LEU A 50 -6.25 0.00 6.50
CA LEU A 50 -6.31 -0.73 7.78
C LEU A 50 -7.21 -0.05 8.81
N ARG A 51 -7.17 1.28 8.93
CA ARG A 51 -8.09 2.03 9.80
C ARG A 51 -9.55 1.86 9.36
N ARG A 52 -9.83 1.92 8.05
CA ARG A 52 -11.17 1.66 7.52
C ARG A 52 -11.62 0.21 7.76
N ALA A 53 -10.73 -0.76 7.63
CA ALA A 53 -11.01 -2.15 7.97
C ALA A 53 -11.37 -2.31 9.45
N ALA A 54 -10.66 -1.63 10.35
CA ALA A 54 -10.97 -1.60 11.78
C ALA A 54 -12.34 -0.96 12.06
N ASP A 55 -12.66 0.16 11.43
CA ASP A 55 -13.99 0.80 11.55
C ASP A 55 -15.11 -0.13 11.09
N MET A 56 -14.92 -0.81 9.95
CA MET A 56 -15.89 -1.79 9.45
C MET A 56 -16.05 -2.98 10.41
N ALA A 57 -14.96 -3.45 11.02
CA ALA A 57 -15.01 -4.53 12.01
C ALA A 57 -15.79 -4.11 13.26
N ILE A 58 -15.55 -2.91 13.78
CA ILE A 58 -16.28 -2.35 14.92
C ILE A 58 -17.77 -2.23 14.59
N ALA A 59 -18.11 -1.67 13.42
CA ALA A 59 -19.49 -1.51 13.00
C ALA A 59 -20.20 -2.86 12.73
N ALA A 60 -19.47 -3.85 12.21
CA ALA A 60 -19.99 -5.20 12.02
C ALA A 60 -20.26 -5.88 13.38
N ALA A 61 -19.32 -5.80 14.31
CA ALA A 61 -19.47 -6.36 15.65
C ALA A 61 -20.65 -5.73 16.41
N ARG A 62 -20.80 -4.39 16.35
CA ARG A 62 -21.93 -3.69 16.97
C ARG A 62 -23.27 -4.09 16.36
N ARG A 63 -23.33 -4.35 15.06
CA ARG A 63 -24.55 -4.84 14.39
C ARG A 63 -24.86 -6.29 14.71
N ALA A 64 -23.84 -7.10 14.99
CA ALA A 64 -24.00 -8.51 15.34
C ALA A 64 -24.32 -8.71 16.83
N GLY A 65 -23.92 -7.78 17.70
CA GLY A 65 -24.23 -7.82 19.13
C GLY A 65 -25.72 -7.63 19.40
N GLY A 66 -26.28 -8.46 20.28
CA GLY A 66 -27.65 -8.32 20.76
C GLY A 66 -27.82 -7.13 21.71
N PRO A 67 -29.08 -6.71 22.00
CA PRO A 67 -29.34 -5.64 22.96
C PRO A 67 -28.76 -6.00 24.34
N GLY A 68 -27.82 -5.18 24.82
CA GLY A 68 -27.19 -5.36 26.14
C GLY A 68 -26.00 -6.32 26.18
N GLU A 69 -25.63 -6.94 25.06
CA GLU A 69 -24.40 -7.74 24.96
C GLU A 69 -23.24 -6.89 24.44
N PRO A 70 -22.03 -7.02 25.02
CA PRO A 70 -20.88 -6.27 24.55
C PRO A 70 -20.40 -6.79 23.19
N ALA A 71 -20.19 -5.88 22.25
CA ALA A 71 -19.74 -6.22 20.90
C ALA A 71 -18.29 -6.72 20.89
N VAL A 72 -18.04 -7.97 20.50
CA VAL A 72 -16.69 -8.55 20.45
C VAL A 72 -16.01 -8.24 19.12
N VAL A 73 -14.98 -7.39 19.14
CA VAL A 73 -14.20 -6.98 17.96
C VAL A 73 -12.85 -7.69 17.95
N ARG A 74 -12.67 -8.61 16.99
CA ARG A 74 -11.44 -9.40 16.86
C ARG A 74 -10.47 -8.82 15.84
N VAL A 75 -9.16 -8.91 16.11
CA VAL A 75 -8.08 -8.57 15.16
C VAL A 75 -8.17 -9.42 13.90
N ALA A 76 -8.60 -10.68 14.03
CA ALA A 76 -8.84 -11.57 12.90
C ALA A 76 -9.85 -10.98 11.89
N ALA A 77 -10.96 -10.42 12.38
CA ALA A 77 -11.98 -9.79 11.52
C ALA A 77 -11.42 -8.58 10.76
N VAL A 78 -10.54 -7.79 11.40
CA VAL A 78 -9.85 -6.68 10.72
C VAL A 78 -8.95 -7.18 9.61
N ARG A 79 -8.22 -8.29 9.83
CA ARG A 79 -7.35 -8.90 8.81
C ARG A 79 -8.16 -9.47 7.64
N GLU A 80 -9.28 -10.11 7.92
CA GLU A 80 -10.20 -10.63 6.90
C GLU A 80 -10.77 -9.50 6.05
N LEU A 81 -11.27 -8.43 6.68
CA LEU A 81 -11.76 -7.24 5.97
C LEU A 81 -10.63 -6.55 5.18
N ALA A 82 -9.44 -6.44 5.75
CA ALA A 82 -8.29 -5.84 5.08
C ALA A 82 -7.87 -6.63 3.83
N THR A 83 -7.94 -7.96 3.89
CA THR A 83 -7.59 -8.86 2.78
C THR A 83 -8.70 -8.87 1.74
N GLY A 84 -9.96 -8.99 2.17
CA GLY A 84 -11.14 -9.13 1.30
C GLY A 84 -11.60 -7.84 0.64
N HIS A 85 -11.62 -6.70 1.34
CA HIS A 85 -12.09 -5.43 0.79
C HIS A 85 -10.99 -4.58 0.13
N PHE A 86 -9.75 -4.64 0.61
CA PHE A 86 -8.67 -3.78 0.12
C PHE A 86 -7.60 -4.53 -0.69
N GLY A 87 -7.76 -5.85 -0.89
CA GLY A 87 -6.85 -6.66 -1.71
C GLY A 87 -5.44 -6.78 -1.14
N HIS A 88 -5.27 -6.59 0.17
CA HIS A 88 -3.98 -6.77 0.82
C HIS A 88 -3.61 -8.26 0.83
N ARG A 89 -2.49 -8.63 0.19
CA ARG A 89 -2.01 -10.04 0.15
C ARG A 89 -1.75 -10.62 1.54
N SER A 90 -1.26 -9.81 2.46
CA SER A 90 -1.07 -10.19 3.85
C SER A 90 -1.07 -8.93 4.72
N VAL A 91 -1.69 -9.07 5.89
CA VAL A 91 -1.66 -8.07 6.96
C VAL A 91 -1.17 -8.78 8.21
N SER A 92 -0.11 -8.24 8.81
CA SER A 92 0.43 -8.82 10.05
C SER A 92 -0.56 -8.62 11.19
N HIS A 93 -0.54 -9.54 12.16
CA HIS A 93 -1.36 -9.42 13.37
C HIS A 93 -1.08 -8.09 14.10
N GLN A 94 0.19 -7.69 14.18
CA GLN A 94 0.60 -6.45 14.85
C GLN A 94 0.07 -5.20 14.15
N GLU A 95 0.14 -5.12 12.82
CA GLU A 95 -0.42 -3.99 12.05
C GLU A 95 -1.94 -3.88 12.25
N ALA A 96 -2.65 -5.00 12.16
CA ALA A 96 -4.10 -5.03 12.35
C ALA A 96 -4.48 -4.69 13.80
N ALA A 97 -3.77 -5.22 14.79
CA ALA A 97 -3.98 -4.90 16.20
C ALA A 97 -3.68 -3.43 16.52
N ALA A 98 -2.64 -2.84 15.93
CA ALA A 98 -2.35 -1.42 16.10
C ALA A 98 -3.45 -0.52 15.50
N ALA A 99 -3.90 -0.84 14.28
CA ALA A 99 -5.00 -0.11 13.65
C ALA A 99 -6.31 -0.25 14.44
N LEU A 100 -6.59 -1.45 14.96
CA LEU A 100 -7.77 -1.71 15.79
C LEU A 100 -7.72 -0.94 17.10
N ARG A 101 -6.60 -0.95 17.83
CA ARG A 101 -6.42 -0.17 19.07
C ARG A 101 -6.68 1.32 18.85
N GLU A 102 -6.06 1.90 17.82
CA GLU A 102 -6.23 3.32 17.49
C GLU A 102 -7.70 3.71 17.21
N ARG A 103 -8.45 2.83 16.53
CA ARG A 103 -9.86 3.10 16.20
C ARG A 103 -10.80 2.77 17.35
N TYR A 104 -10.49 1.75 18.12
CA TYR A 104 -11.23 1.36 19.32
C TYR A 104 -11.26 2.49 20.35
N GLU A 105 -10.08 3.06 20.65
CA GLU A 105 -9.94 4.22 21.55
C GLU A 105 -10.68 5.45 21.00
N ARG A 106 -10.47 5.77 19.70
CA ARG A 106 -11.11 6.93 19.08
C ARG A 106 -12.63 6.82 19.01
N ALA A 107 -13.17 5.61 18.88
CA ALA A 107 -14.61 5.36 18.81
C ALA A 107 -15.28 5.27 20.20
N GLY A 108 -14.52 5.35 21.30
CA GLY A 108 -15.06 5.16 22.66
C GLY A 108 -15.76 3.80 22.81
N CYS A 109 -15.19 2.76 22.21
CA CYS A 109 -15.77 1.40 22.25
C CYS A 109 -15.50 0.69 23.59
N ASP A 110 -14.75 1.30 24.51
CA ASP A 110 -14.45 0.79 25.84
C ASP A 110 -15.71 0.56 26.69
N ARG A 111 -16.80 1.27 26.39
CA ARG A 111 -18.07 1.17 27.12
C ARG A 111 -18.95 -0.01 26.70
N ASP A 112 -18.93 -0.37 25.42
CA ASP A 112 -19.91 -1.27 24.81
C ASP A 112 -19.27 -2.43 24.00
N CYS A 113 -17.94 -2.50 23.94
CA CYS A 113 -17.22 -3.43 23.08
C CYS A 113 -16.02 -4.07 23.80
N VAL A 114 -15.69 -5.30 23.46
CA VAL A 114 -14.47 -6.00 23.94
C VAL A 114 -13.56 -6.30 22.75
N THR A 115 -12.24 -6.26 22.94
CA THR A 115 -11.28 -6.54 21.87
C THR A 115 -10.09 -7.38 22.33
N ASP A 116 -9.61 -8.26 21.45
CA ASP A 116 -8.37 -9.05 21.60
C ASP A 116 -7.11 -8.28 21.17
N ALA A 117 -7.25 -7.03 20.71
CA ALA A 117 -6.15 -6.24 20.16
C ALA A 117 -5.01 -5.90 21.15
N TYR A 118 -5.28 -6.05 22.45
CA TYR A 118 -4.30 -5.87 23.53
C TYR A 118 -3.67 -7.19 24.00
N HIS A 119 -4.22 -8.33 23.61
CA HIS A 119 -3.57 -9.61 23.87
C HIS A 119 -2.41 -9.79 22.90
N ARG A 120 -1.23 -10.05 23.47
CA ARG A 120 -0.06 -10.45 22.70
C ARG A 120 -0.31 -11.88 22.21
N PRO A 121 -0.11 -12.18 20.91
CA PRO A 121 -0.25 -13.54 20.40
C PRO A 121 0.74 -14.49 21.07
#